data_AF-A0A261VMY9-F1
#
_entry.id   AF-A0A261VMY9-F1
#
_cell.length_a   1.000
_cell.length_b   1.000
_cell.length_c   1.000
_cell.angle_alpha   90.00
_cell.angle_beta   90.00
_cell.angle_gamma   90.00
#
_symmetry.space_group_name_H-M   'P 1'
#
loop_
_entity.id
_entity.type
_entity.pdbx_description
1 polymer ?
#
loop_
_entity_poly.entity_id
_entity_poly.type
_entity_poly.pdbx_seq_one_letter_code
_entity_poly.pdbx_strand_id
1 'polypeptide(L)'
;MPAASLPEGPRTMARPSKYQPGFAEQAAKLCKLGASDEQIAWFFDVTLADIALWAWQHEEFFQAITPNDERRRQWAEADRLSRSLVSAYRRARRVRNPTERIANSVRARMWAALKGKTSGACLSRLGYSLEDLRAHLERRFQQGMTWENYGKWHIDHIRPCASFDLTDAQQFAECWSLENLQPLWAAENVRKGARYVA
;
A
#
# COMPACT_ATOMS: atom_id res chain seq x y z
N MET A 1 5.43 -0.16 -19.49
CA MET A 1 5.60 -0.84 -20.79
C MET A 1 4.68 -2.06 -20.77
N PRO A 2 3.79 -2.25 -21.76
CA PRO A 2 2.90 -3.41 -21.76
C PRO A 2 3.75 -4.68 -21.92
N ALA A 3 3.41 -5.73 -21.18
CA ALA A 3 4.03 -7.04 -21.34
C ALA A 3 3.73 -7.54 -22.77
N ALA A 4 4.78 -7.75 -23.57
CA ALA A 4 4.63 -8.36 -24.88
C ALA A 4 4.02 -9.75 -24.70
N SER A 5 2.89 -10.00 -25.35
CA SER A 5 2.23 -11.31 -25.36
C SER A 5 3.20 -12.37 -25.89
N LEU A 6 3.29 -13.52 -25.22
CA LEU A 6 4.12 -14.64 -25.64
C LEU A 6 3.70 -15.07 -27.06
N PRO A 7 4.63 -15.25 -28.01
CA PRO A 7 4.29 -15.69 -29.36
C PRO A 7 3.73 -17.11 -29.36
N GLU A 8 2.76 -17.40 -30.23
CA GLU A 8 2.26 -18.76 -30.45
C GLU A 8 3.40 -19.64 -31.01
N GLY A 9 3.75 -20.70 -30.27
CA GLY A 9 4.97 -21.47 -30.48
C GLY A 9 4.94 -22.44 -31.67
N PRO A 10 6.11 -22.80 -32.25
CA PRO A 10 6.19 -23.81 -33.29
C PRO A 10 5.94 -25.21 -32.72
N ARG A 11 5.22 -26.02 -33.49
CA ARG A 11 5.00 -27.45 -33.22
C ARG A 11 6.26 -28.23 -33.56
N THR A 12 6.57 -29.22 -32.72
CA THR A 12 7.50 -30.35 -32.89
C THR A 12 9.01 -30.04 -32.89
N MET A 13 9.62 -29.97 -31.71
CA MET A 13 10.95 -30.54 -31.43
C MET A 13 10.87 -31.35 -30.12
N ALA A 14 11.62 -32.44 -30.02
CA ALA A 14 11.50 -33.38 -28.89
C ALA A 14 11.90 -32.72 -27.56
N ARG A 15 11.01 -32.78 -26.57
CA ARG A 15 11.15 -32.23 -25.21
C ARG A 15 12.52 -32.58 -24.60
N PRO A 16 13.45 -31.62 -24.39
CA PRO A 16 14.72 -31.89 -23.73
C PRO A 16 14.47 -32.14 -22.24
N SER A 17 14.29 -33.38 -21.83
CA SER A 17 13.90 -33.70 -20.45
C SER A 17 15.03 -33.59 -19.42
N LYS A 18 16.26 -33.22 -19.82
CA LYS A 18 17.44 -33.22 -18.95
C LYS A 18 18.24 -31.93 -19.11
N TYR A 19 18.62 -31.36 -17.98
CA TYR A 19 19.54 -30.22 -17.88
C TYR A 19 20.85 -30.51 -18.63
N GLN A 20 21.37 -29.50 -19.32
CA GLN A 20 22.70 -29.55 -19.95
C GLN A 20 23.61 -28.47 -19.34
N PRO A 21 24.91 -28.74 -19.12
CA PRO A 21 25.83 -27.76 -18.53
C PRO A 21 25.86 -26.40 -19.26
N GLY A 22 25.66 -26.38 -20.58
CA GLY A 22 25.62 -25.14 -21.37
C GLY A 22 24.37 -24.27 -21.16
N PHE A 23 23.32 -24.80 -20.52
CA PHE A 23 22.06 -24.06 -20.30
C PHE A 23 22.23 -22.92 -19.29
N ALA A 24 23.15 -23.03 -18.33
CA ALA A 24 23.46 -21.93 -17.42
C ALA A 24 23.97 -20.69 -18.18
N GLU A 25 24.85 -20.88 -19.17
CA GLU A 25 25.38 -19.76 -19.97
C GLU A 25 24.27 -19.11 -20.83
N GLN A 26 23.39 -19.94 -21.41
CA GLN A 26 22.25 -19.48 -22.21
C GLN A 26 21.23 -18.72 -21.33
N ALA A 27 20.89 -19.25 -20.16
CA ALA A 27 20.01 -18.61 -19.20
C ALA A 27 20.59 -17.27 -18.71
N ALA A 28 21.90 -17.22 -18.42
CA ALA A 28 22.57 -15.98 -18.04
C ALA A 28 22.46 -14.89 -19.14
N LYS A 29 22.58 -15.27 -20.41
CA LYS A 29 22.40 -14.35 -21.56
C LYS A 29 20.95 -13.84 -21.66
N LEU A 30 19.97 -14.73 -21.52
CA LEU A 30 18.54 -14.36 -21.53
C LEU A 30 18.19 -13.41 -20.38
N CYS A 31 18.69 -13.72 -19.19
CA CYS A 31 18.55 -12.88 -18.01
C CYS A 31 19.20 -11.50 -18.20
N LYS A 32 20.37 -11.40 -18.87
CA LYS A 32 21.00 -10.11 -19.22
C LYS A 32 20.15 -9.29 -20.20
N LEU A 33 19.36 -9.95 -21.05
CA LEU A 33 18.41 -9.32 -21.97
C LEU A 33 17.07 -8.96 -21.31
N GLY A 34 16.89 -9.26 -20.01
CA GLY A 34 15.68 -8.95 -19.26
C GLY A 34 14.54 -9.96 -19.41
N ALA A 35 14.84 -11.19 -19.86
CA ALA A 35 13.85 -12.26 -19.92
C ALA A 35 13.33 -12.63 -18.51
N SER A 36 12.02 -12.82 -18.40
CA SER A 36 11.34 -13.40 -17.23
C SER A 36 11.55 -14.91 -17.15
N ASP A 37 11.30 -15.50 -15.97
CA ASP A 37 11.40 -16.93 -15.75
C ASP A 37 10.48 -17.72 -16.69
N GLU A 38 9.29 -17.18 -17.03
CA GLU A 38 8.37 -17.75 -18.01
C GLU A 38 8.97 -17.79 -19.42
N GLN A 39 9.66 -16.72 -19.82
CA GLN A 39 10.29 -16.62 -21.13
C GLN A 39 11.53 -17.53 -21.22
N ILE A 40 12.24 -17.72 -20.11
CA ILE A 40 13.36 -18.66 -20.02
C ILE A 40 12.85 -20.09 -20.12
N ALA A 41 11.78 -20.44 -19.39
CA ALA A 41 11.12 -21.74 -19.49
C ALA A 41 10.65 -22.03 -20.92
N TRP A 42 10.01 -21.05 -21.55
CA TRP A 42 9.59 -21.11 -22.95
C TRP A 42 10.77 -21.32 -23.91
N PHE A 43 11.89 -20.62 -23.71
CA PHE A 43 13.09 -20.75 -24.56
C PHE A 43 13.67 -22.17 -24.54
N PHE A 44 13.66 -22.82 -23.38
CA PHE A 44 14.17 -24.18 -23.22
C PHE A 44 13.14 -25.27 -23.52
N ASP A 45 11.91 -24.90 -23.90
CA ASP A 45 10.77 -25.82 -24.08
C ASP A 45 10.50 -26.67 -22.83
N VAL A 46 10.57 -26.03 -21.66
CA VAL A 46 10.30 -26.65 -20.36
C VAL A 46 9.28 -25.85 -19.56
N THR A 47 8.82 -26.41 -18.45
CA THR A 47 7.91 -25.70 -17.54
C THR A 47 8.69 -24.84 -16.55
N LEU A 48 8.02 -23.85 -15.94
CA LEU A 48 8.58 -23.11 -14.79
C LEU A 48 9.06 -24.04 -13.66
N ALA A 49 8.35 -25.16 -13.44
CA ALA A 49 8.72 -26.14 -12.43
C ALA A 49 10.06 -26.83 -12.75
N ASP A 50 10.32 -27.08 -14.03
CA ASP A 50 11.59 -27.65 -14.48
C ASP A 50 12.74 -26.65 -14.28
N ILE A 51 12.53 -25.36 -14.60
CA ILE A 51 13.49 -24.28 -14.32
C ILE A 51 13.80 -24.18 -12.82
N ALA A 52 12.77 -24.23 -11.97
CA ALA A 52 12.92 -24.19 -10.51
C ALA A 52 13.70 -25.42 -10.00
N LEU A 53 13.40 -26.62 -10.54
CA LEU A 53 14.12 -27.84 -10.21
C LEU A 53 15.60 -27.76 -10.62
N TRP A 54 15.89 -27.25 -11.80
CA TRP A 54 17.27 -27.07 -12.27
C TRP A 54 18.03 -26.09 -11.39
N ALA A 55 17.41 -24.99 -10.99
CA ALA A 55 17.99 -24.04 -10.03
C ALA A 55 18.28 -24.69 -8.66
N TRP A 56 17.44 -25.62 -8.19
CA TRP A 56 17.72 -26.34 -6.94
C TRP A 56 18.84 -27.38 -7.06
N GLN A 57 18.95 -28.02 -8.22
CA GLN A 57 19.89 -29.12 -8.43
C GLN A 57 21.26 -28.67 -8.96
N HIS A 58 21.33 -27.50 -9.60
CA HIS A 58 22.52 -27.00 -10.28
C HIS A 58 22.85 -25.57 -9.85
N GLU A 59 23.87 -25.43 -9.00
CA GLU A 59 24.31 -24.15 -8.45
C GLU A 59 24.66 -23.13 -9.55
N GLU A 60 25.32 -23.57 -10.62
CA GLU A 60 25.68 -22.69 -11.76
C GLU A 60 24.44 -22.12 -12.46
N PHE A 61 23.37 -22.91 -12.58
CA PHE A 61 22.12 -22.47 -13.18
C PHE A 61 21.37 -21.51 -12.26
N PHE A 62 21.35 -21.79 -10.95
CA PHE A 62 20.81 -20.87 -9.95
C PHE A 62 21.51 -19.52 -9.99
N GLN A 63 22.85 -19.50 -10.03
CA GLN A 63 23.62 -18.27 -10.13
C GLN A 63 23.37 -17.52 -11.45
N ALA A 64 23.13 -18.24 -12.55
CA ALA A 64 22.82 -17.65 -13.84
C ALA A 64 21.47 -16.90 -13.89
N ILE A 65 20.43 -17.48 -13.27
CA ILE A 65 19.08 -16.89 -13.26
C ILE A 65 18.86 -15.92 -12.08
N THR A 66 19.62 -16.07 -11.00
CA THR A 66 19.56 -15.17 -9.86
C THR A 66 20.13 -13.81 -10.24
N PRO A 67 19.42 -12.69 -9.96
CA PRO A 67 19.95 -11.36 -10.22
C PRO A 67 21.25 -11.13 -9.45
N ASN A 68 22.32 -10.81 -10.18
CA ASN A 68 23.59 -10.38 -9.59
C ASN A 68 23.41 -9.09 -8.77
N ASP A 69 24.41 -8.75 -7.95
CA ASP A 69 24.37 -7.55 -7.09
C ASP A 69 24.08 -6.27 -7.87
N GLU A 70 24.50 -6.20 -9.13
CA GLU A 70 24.23 -5.08 -10.02
C GLU A 70 22.74 -4.95 -10.38
N ARG A 71 22.05 -6.05 -10.73
CA ARG A 71 20.59 -6.01 -10.95
C ARG A 71 19.82 -5.73 -9.67
N ARG A 72 20.25 -6.24 -8.51
CA ARG A 72 19.66 -5.86 -7.21
C ARG A 72 19.82 -4.36 -6.92
N ARG A 73 20.98 -3.77 -7.25
CA ARG A 73 21.21 -2.32 -7.17
C ARG A 73 20.35 -1.54 -8.14
N GLN A 74 20.19 -2.00 -9.39
CA GLN A 74 19.30 -1.40 -10.37
C GLN A 74 17.83 -1.44 -9.91
N TRP A 75 17.37 -2.54 -9.32
CA TRP A 75 16.04 -2.63 -8.71
C TRP A 75 15.89 -1.71 -7.50
N ALA A 76 16.89 -1.63 -6.64
CA ALA A 76 16.89 -0.69 -5.52
C ALA A 76 16.85 0.78 -5.99
N GLU A 77 17.54 1.11 -7.09
CA GLU A 77 17.52 2.45 -7.69
C GLU A 77 16.19 2.74 -8.40
N ALA A 78 15.65 1.79 -9.16
CA ALA A 78 14.32 1.90 -9.77
C ALA A 78 13.22 2.03 -8.71
N ASP A 79 13.33 1.30 -7.59
CA ASP A 79 12.45 1.41 -6.43
C ASP A 79 12.66 2.73 -5.69
N ARG A 80 13.91 3.22 -5.57
CA ARG A 80 14.21 4.56 -5.03
C ARG A 80 13.55 5.65 -5.88
N LEU A 81 13.66 5.57 -7.20
CA LEU A 81 13.02 6.50 -8.13
C LEU A 81 11.50 6.39 -8.03
N SER A 82 10.94 5.18 -8.00
CA SER A 82 9.50 4.94 -7.81
C SER A 82 8.99 5.54 -6.49
N ARG A 83 9.69 5.29 -5.38
CA ARG A 83 9.40 5.88 -4.07
C ARG A 83 9.52 7.40 -4.10
N SER A 84 10.53 7.94 -4.79
CA SER A 84 10.72 9.38 -4.97
C SER A 84 9.56 10.00 -5.76
N LEU A 85 9.13 9.37 -6.85
CA LEU A 85 7.98 9.79 -7.66
C LEU A 85 6.68 9.73 -6.87
N VAL A 86 6.41 8.63 -6.15
CA VAL A 86 5.23 8.50 -5.28
C VAL A 86 5.25 9.55 -4.17
N SER A 87 6.40 9.80 -3.55
CA SER A 87 6.58 10.85 -2.54
C SER A 87 6.35 12.25 -3.12
N ALA A 88 6.94 12.54 -4.28
CA ALA A 88 6.75 13.80 -5.00
C ALA A 88 5.28 14.02 -5.38
N TYR A 89 4.61 12.99 -5.91
CA TYR A 89 3.18 13.02 -6.20
C TYR A 89 2.34 13.30 -4.95
N ARG A 90 2.60 12.59 -3.84
CA ARG A 90 1.92 12.82 -2.54
C ARG A 90 2.16 14.24 -2.02
N ARG A 91 3.39 14.77 -2.15
CA ARG A 91 3.73 16.16 -1.78
C ARG A 91 2.97 17.17 -2.64
N ALA A 92 3.00 17.01 -3.96
CA ALA A 92 2.28 17.87 -4.90
C ALA A 92 0.77 17.87 -4.65
N ARG A 93 0.18 16.69 -4.38
CA ARG A 93 -1.25 16.57 -4.03
C ARG A 93 -1.59 17.33 -2.75
N ARG A 94 -0.75 17.23 -1.70
CA ARG A 94 -0.95 17.95 -0.44
C ARG A 94 -0.88 19.48 -0.58
N VAL A 95 -0.09 19.99 -1.53
CA VAL A 95 -0.03 21.43 -1.83
C VAL A 95 -1.32 21.90 -2.49
N ARG A 96 -1.84 21.12 -3.44
CA ARG A 96 -3.07 21.46 -4.19
C ARG A 96 -4.35 21.26 -3.38
N ASN A 97 -4.32 20.41 -2.34
CA ASN A 97 -5.48 20.13 -1.49
C ASN A 97 -5.15 20.41 -0.01
N PRO A 98 -5.17 21.70 0.41
CA PRO A 98 -4.85 22.08 1.79
C PRO A 98 -5.83 21.47 2.80
N THR A 99 -7.11 21.34 2.44
CA THR A 99 -8.13 20.68 3.26
C THR A 99 -7.77 19.23 3.57
N GLU A 100 -7.44 18.42 2.56
CA GLU A 100 -7.04 17.02 2.76
C GLU A 100 -5.75 16.92 3.61
N ARG A 101 -4.81 17.85 3.41
CA ARG A 101 -3.56 17.92 4.20
C ARG A 101 -3.85 18.18 5.68
N ILE A 102 -4.71 19.16 5.98
CA ILE A 102 -5.11 19.52 7.35
C ILE A 102 -5.83 18.33 8.00
N ALA A 103 -6.82 17.76 7.31
CA ALA A 103 -7.58 16.63 7.81
C ALA A 103 -6.69 15.43 8.17
N ASN A 104 -5.76 15.06 7.28
CA ASN A 104 -4.85 13.95 7.54
C ASN A 104 -3.92 14.20 8.74
N SER A 105 -3.52 15.45 8.96
CA SER A 105 -2.68 15.84 10.10
C SER A 105 -3.44 15.71 11.42
N VAL A 106 -4.70 16.15 11.47
CA VAL A 106 -5.57 16.02 12.65
C VAL A 106 -5.86 14.55 12.96
N ARG A 107 -6.23 13.74 11.94
CA ARG A 107 -6.45 12.30 12.10
C ARG A 107 -5.24 11.59 12.70
N ALA A 108 -4.03 11.87 12.19
CA ALA A 108 -2.81 11.25 12.67
C ALA A 108 -2.54 11.58 14.15
N ARG A 109 -2.79 12.85 14.56
CA ARG A 109 -2.64 13.29 15.94
C ARG A 109 -3.67 12.67 16.87
N MET A 110 -4.94 12.64 16.47
CA MET A 110 -6.01 11.97 17.21
C MET A 110 -5.71 10.49 17.42
N TRP A 111 -5.32 9.78 16.35
CA TRP A 111 -4.95 8.37 16.45
C TRP A 111 -3.80 8.14 17.42
N ALA A 112 -2.75 8.98 17.36
CA ALA A 112 -1.60 8.88 18.25
C ALA A 112 -2.00 9.13 19.72
N ALA A 113 -2.87 10.12 19.98
CA ALA A 113 -3.41 10.39 21.31
C ALA A 113 -4.23 9.21 21.84
N LEU A 114 -5.15 8.66 21.03
CA LEU A 114 -6.00 7.54 21.44
C LEU A 114 -5.22 6.26 21.70
N LYS A 115 -4.14 6.02 20.96
CA LYS A 115 -3.19 4.91 21.20
C LYS A 115 -2.19 5.20 22.33
N GLY A 116 -2.32 6.30 23.07
CA GLY A 116 -1.45 6.65 24.20
C GLY A 116 -0.03 7.03 23.81
N LYS A 117 0.23 7.31 22.52
CA LYS A 117 1.56 7.73 22.04
C LYS A 117 1.86 9.20 22.34
N THR A 118 0.83 9.99 22.63
CA THR A 118 0.93 11.40 23.01
C THR A 118 -0.13 11.70 24.06
N SER A 119 0.05 12.77 24.83
CA SER A 119 -0.93 13.22 25.85
C SER A 119 -2.27 13.71 25.26
N GLY A 120 -2.39 13.88 23.95
CA GLY A 120 -3.58 14.47 23.35
C GLY A 120 -3.73 15.99 23.56
N ALA A 121 -2.70 16.67 24.10
CA ALA A 121 -2.73 18.12 24.34
C ALA A 121 -3.05 18.97 23.10
N CYS A 122 -2.93 18.43 21.87
CA CYS A 122 -3.37 19.14 20.67
C CYS A 122 -4.89 19.31 20.57
N LEU A 123 -5.68 18.46 21.25
CA LEU A 123 -7.15 18.49 21.21
C LEU A 123 -7.72 19.69 21.97
N SER A 124 -7.00 20.23 22.95
CA SER A 124 -7.46 21.43 23.67
C SER A 124 -7.68 22.63 22.74
N ARG A 125 -6.96 22.70 21.61
CA ARG A 125 -7.16 23.70 20.56
C ARG A 125 -8.48 23.53 19.79
N LEU A 126 -9.10 22.36 19.87
CA LEU A 126 -10.44 22.06 19.33
C LEU A 126 -11.54 22.29 20.38
N GLY A 127 -11.19 22.72 21.58
CA GLY A 127 -12.15 23.02 22.65
C GLY A 127 -12.52 21.83 23.54
N TYR A 128 -11.79 20.72 23.45
CA TYR A 128 -12.06 19.54 24.29
C TYR A 128 -10.77 18.73 24.61
N SER A 129 -10.80 17.95 25.69
CA SER A 129 -9.70 17.09 26.11
C SER A 129 -9.71 15.71 25.45
N LEU A 130 -8.65 14.91 25.66
CA LEU A 130 -8.66 13.52 25.20
C LEU A 130 -9.72 12.70 25.94
N GLU A 131 -9.94 13.02 27.21
CA GLU A 131 -10.95 12.43 28.09
C GLU A 131 -12.37 12.74 27.58
N ASP A 132 -12.65 13.99 27.20
CA ASP A 132 -13.93 14.39 26.60
C ASP A 132 -14.20 13.62 25.30
N LEU A 133 -13.19 13.50 24.44
CA LEU A 133 -13.30 12.74 23.19
C LEU A 133 -13.59 11.26 23.46
N ARG A 134 -12.90 10.65 24.43
CA ARG A 134 -13.12 9.26 24.82
C ARG A 134 -14.54 9.08 25.35
N ALA A 135 -14.95 9.89 26.31
CA ALA A 135 -16.30 9.85 26.89
C ALA A 135 -17.39 10.05 25.82
N HIS A 136 -17.16 10.96 24.87
CA HIS A 136 -18.09 11.17 23.77
C HIS A 136 -18.23 9.96 22.84
N LEU A 137 -17.12 9.38 22.40
CA LEU A 137 -17.13 8.22 21.51
C LEU A 137 -17.70 6.98 22.20
N GLU A 138 -17.33 6.77 23.47
CA GLU A 138 -17.78 5.61 24.26
C GLU A 138 -19.29 5.62 24.49
N ARG A 139 -19.88 6.80 24.74
CA ARG A 139 -21.34 6.97 24.81
C ARG A 139 -22.06 6.63 23.50
N ARG A 140 -21.35 6.64 22.37
CA ARG A 140 -21.88 6.35 21.03
C ARG A 140 -21.47 4.98 20.50
N PHE A 141 -20.77 4.17 21.29
CA PHE A 141 -20.37 2.83 20.87
C PHE A 141 -21.58 1.96 20.55
N GLN A 142 -21.49 1.27 19.41
CA GLN A 142 -22.46 0.27 19.00
C GLN A 142 -22.11 -1.09 19.63
N GLN A 143 -23.02 -2.05 19.51
CA GLN A 143 -22.82 -3.40 20.05
C GLN A 143 -21.48 -3.99 19.60
N GLY A 144 -20.65 -4.39 20.57
CA GLY A 144 -19.35 -5.02 20.34
C GLY A 144 -18.20 -4.03 20.07
N MET A 145 -18.43 -2.72 20.01
CA MET A 145 -17.34 -1.73 19.98
C MET A 145 -16.72 -1.58 21.37
N THR A 146 -15.39 -1.64 21.44
CA THR A 146 -14.64 -1.40 22.67
C THR A 146 -13.33 -0.67 22.35
N TRP A 147 -12.66 -0.13 23.37
CA TRP A 147 -11.36 0.51 23.16
C TRP A 147 -10.26 -0.48 22.74
N GLU A 148 -10.35 -1.74 23.19
CA GLU A 148 -9.41 -2.81 22.86
C GLU A 148 -9.44 -3.15 21.38
N ASN A 149 -10.62 -3.04 20.74
CA ASN A 149 -10.78 -3.31 19.32
C ASN A 149 -10.70 -2.05 18.44
N TYR A 150 -10.22 -0.92 18.98
CA TYR A 150 -9.98 0.30 18.21
C TYR A 150 -9.01 0.06 17.04
N GLY A 151 -9.51 0.32 15.83
CA GLY A 151 -8.93 -0.08 14.55
C GLY A 151 -9.85 -1.01 13.74
N LYS A 152 -10.74 -1.77 14.42
CA LYS A 152 -11.88 -2.45 13.77
C LYS A 152 -13.04 -1.48 13.54
N TRP A 153 -13.20 -0.51 14.42
CA TRP A 153 -14.00 0.70 14.20
C TRP A 153 -13.08 1.93 14.06
N HIS A 154 -13.61 2.96 13.40
CA HIS A 154 -12.94 4.22 13.09
C HIS A 154 -13.74 5.39 13.66
N ILE A 155 -13.07 6.53 13.83
CA ILE A 155 -13.75 7.81 14.07
C ILE A 155 -14.20 8.35 12.72
N ASP A 156 -15.49 8.41 12.52
CA ASP A 156 -16.16 8.96 11.34
C ASP A 156 -16.72 10.36 11.66
N HIS A 157 -16.98 11.12 10.59
CA HIS A 157 -17.66 12.41 10.68
C HIS A 157 -19.11 12.24 10.20
N ILE A 158 -20.09 12.66 11.01
CA ILE A 158 -21.53 12.64 10.67
C ILE A 158 -21.74 13.40 9.37
N ARG A 159 -21.44 14.71 9.37
CA ARG A 159 -21.22 15.51 8.17
C ARG A 159 -19.79 15.24 7.67
N PRO A 160 -19.60 14.67 6.47
CA PRO A 160 -18.31 14.26 5.97
C PRO A 160 -17.32 15.42 5.94
N CYS A 161 -16.10 15.15 6.41
CA CYS A 161 -14.96 16.07 6.38
C CYS A 161 -14.70 16.68 4.98
N ALA A 162 -15.02 15.94 3.90
CA ALA A 162 -14.89 16.41 2.53
C ALA A 162 -15.87 17.53 2.13
N SER A 163 -16.93 17.77 2.93
CA SER A 163 -17.91 18.84 2.69
C SER A 163 -17.55 20.18 3.34
N PHE A 164 -16.40 20.26 4.01
CA PHE A 164 -15.91 21.45 4.70
C PHE A 164 -14.69 22.03 3.98
N ASP A 165 -14.58 23.35 4.00
CA ASP A 165 -13.29 24.01 3.79
C ASP A 165 -12.54 24.09 5.11
N LEU A 166 -11.51 23.27 5.28
CA LEU A 166 -10.73 23.24 6.52
C LEU A 166 -9.66 24.33 6.61
N THR A 167 -9.54 25.18 5.58
CA THR A 167 -8.72 26.39 5.68
C THR A 167 -9.42 27.51 6.43
N ASP A 168 -10.76 27.45 6.49
CA ASP A 168 -11.58 28.31 7.32
C ASP A 168 -11.65 27.77 8.77
N ALA A 169 -11.43 28.67 9.74
CA ALA A 169 -11.33 28.28 11.14
C ALA A 169 -12.66 27.81 11.72
N GLN A 170 -13.78 28.40 11.29
CA GLN A 170 -15.10 28.06 11.79
C GLN A 170 -15.55 26.69 11.26
N GLN A 171 -15.43 26.47 9.95
CA GLN A 171 -15.70 25.16 9.34
C GLN A 171 -14.75 24.07 9.85
N PHE A 172 -13.48 24.41 10.11
CA PHE A 172 -12.56 23.49 10.75
C PHE A 172 -13.05 23.07 12.14
N ALA A 173 -13.43 24.02 12.99
CA ALA A 173 -13.94 23.73 14.33
C ALA A 173 -15.25 22.93 14.27
N GLU A 174 -16.16 23.26 13.34
CA GLU A 174 -17.41 22.51 13.14
C GLU A 174 -17.12 21.06 12.70
N CYS A 175 -16.25 20.88 11.71
CA CYS A 175 -15.87 19.57 11.20
C CYS A 175 -15.30 18.66 12.30
N TRP A 176 -14.46 19.21 13.18
CA TRP A 176 -13.78 18.47 14.24
C TRP A 176 -14.44 18.59 15.61
N SER A 177 -15.65 19.16 15.69
CA SER A 177 -16.42 19.20 16.93
C SER A 177 -16.82 17.81 17.38
N LEU A 178 -16.96 17.59 18.70
CA LEU A 178 -17.46 16.31 19.22
C LEU A 178 -18.80 15.94 18.56
N GLU A 179 -19.67 16.92 18.36
CA GLU A 179 -21.01 16.72 17.82
C GLU A 179 -21.02 16.22 16.38
N ASN A 180 -19.95 16.46 15.62
CA ASN A 180 -19.79 15.92 14.28
C ASN A 180 -19.02 14.57 14.27
N LEU A 181 -18.42 14.14 15.37
CA LEU A 181 -17.64 12.90 15.45
C LEU A 181 -18.48 11.73 15.98
N GLN A 182 -18.32 10.57 15.36
CA GLN A 182 -18.98 9.33 15.79
C GLN A 182 -18.07 8.11 15.60
N PRO A 183 -18.21 7.07 16.44
CA PRO A 183 -17.62 5.77 16.15
C PRO A 183 -18.43 5.06 15.05
N LEU A 184 -17.74 4.45 14.10
CA LEU A 184 -18.37 3.68 13.04
C LEU A 184 -17.50 2.47 12.69
N TRP A 185 -18.09 1.31 12.42
CA TRP A 185 -17.30 0.14 12.01
C TRP A 185 -16.51 0.46 10.74
N ALA A 186 -15.27 -0.01 10.65
CA ALA A 186 -14.39 0.33 9.52
C ALA A 186 -15.01 -0.02 8.17
N ALA A 187 -15.68 -1.17 8.07
CA ALA A 187 -16.39 -1.60 6.88
C ALA A 187 -17.56 -0.69 6.50
N GLU A 188 -18.31 -0.20 7.49
CA GLU A 188 -19.42 0.72 7.28
C GLU A 188 -18.94 2.10 6.88
N ASN A 189 -17.86 2.60 7.50
CA ASN A 189 -17.23 3.87 7.12
C ASN A 189 -16.76 3.85 5.66
N VAL A 190 -16.07 2.76 5.26
CA VAL A 190 -15.63 2.57 3.87
C VAL A 190 -16.83 2.55 2.91
N ARG A 191 -17.94 1.88 3.28
CA ARG A 191 -19.16 1.83 2.48
C ARG A 191 -19.89 3.17 2.40
N LYS A 192 -19.93 3.92 3.51
CA LYS A 192 -20.51 5.26 3.61
C LYS A 192 -19.81 6.23 2.66
N GLY A 193 -18.48 6.20 2.64
CA GLY A 193 -17.68 7.15 1.88
C GLY A 193 -17.96 8.60 2.31
N ALA A 194 -17.91 9.53 1.35
CA ALA A 194 -18.20 10.95 1.61
C ALA A 194 -19.70 11.30 1.53
N ARG A 195 -20.62 10.34 1.68
CA ARG A 195 -22.05 10.59 1.57
C ARG A 195 -22.59 11.20 2.86
N TYR A 196 -23.36 12.28 2.69
CA TYR A 196 -24.19 12.90 3.71
C TYR A 196 -25.61 12.96 3.16
N VAL A 197 -26.58 12.50 3.94
CA VAL A 197 -27.99 12.79 3.64
C VAL A 197 -28.33 13.95 4.57
N ALA A 198 -28.63 15.11 3.97
CA ALA A 198 -29.02 16.31 4.69
C ALA A 198 -30.35 16.10 5.45
#